data_AF-A0A819N2K9-F1
#
_entry.id   AF-A0A819N2K9-F1
#
_cell.length_a   1.000
_cell.length_b   1.000
_cell.length_c   1.000
_cell.angle_alpha   90.00
_cell.angle_beta   90.00
_cell.angle_gamma   90.00
#
_symmetry.space_group_name_H-M   'P 1'
#
loop_
_entity.id
_entity.type
_entity.pdbx_description
1 polymer ?
#
loop_
_entity_poly.entity_id
_entity_poly.type
_entity_poly.pdbx_seq_one_letter_code
_entity_poly.pdbx_strand_id
1 'polypeptide(L)'
;MSYSSSKLINSSTCIQWMWQSNLNSLDRSKSGSWNYYSDVENLMIEEAFQTAELQIVFDNYYIDFKLNIQVMKTDVTKQNPVKRIVSNGEYTASRQSHYTCDAISREHSFGGQYGWIPPFIKEVRKHLKLQKNQLPSRDSSVVSTIVEKAAMGIIEEGKKVGQLNLAKWMAKQLIERKDKDAKEVWKCCAHLYSLESFLYKTLNETMRLVGVNQHEEIWRSKVRTLGPFCLLLWDDPITKKATTAAEKITVYRGAKLTPTQIDSYRDICQRPEKYGSFQAFTSASRQRNIDDHCPDWNVLFIMEIAFAFTANIRQYSAFPDEEEELIFPGVCFTVERMDFDEIKQQHLIYLKLRQRFNKSSLHEISTNQQQILFDSDTDRQAFYAARRTSVAAATIDTGHLDRSIYVRDYNIDE
;
A
#
# COMPACT_ATOMS: atom_id res chain seq x y z
N MET A 1 14.97 17.12 28.82
CA MET A 1 15.61 15.81 28.57
C MET A 1 15.30 15.43 27.12
N SER A 2 16.24 15.73 26.23
CA SER A 2 16.10 15.59 24.78
C SER A 2 16.48 14.17 24.36
N TYR A 3 15.49 13.36 23.97
CA TYR A 3 15.75 12.09 23.32
C TYR A 3 16.41 12.34 21.96
N SER A 4 17.53 11.66 21.74
CA SER A 4 18.34 11.74 20.54
C SER A 4 17.51 11.32 19.32
N SER A 5 17.53 12.15 18.29
CA SER A 5 17.05 11.86 16.95
C SER A 5 17.45 10.45 16.55
N SER A 6 16.48 9.57 16.31
CA SER A 6 16.72 8.28 15.66
C SER A 6 17.42 8.56 14.33
N LYS A 7 18.73 8.28 14.30
CA LYS A 7 19.53 8.30 13.09
C LYS A 7 18.87 7.32 12.12
N LEU A 8 18.46 7.82 10.96
CA LEU A 8 18.30 7.02 9.76
C LEU A 8 19.54 6.13 9.63
N ILE A 9 19.35 4.83 9.87
CA ILE A 9 20.38 3.82 9.78
C ILE A 9 20.79 3.76 8.30
N ASN A 10 21.99 4.22 7.99
CA ASN A 10 22.64 3.94 6.72
C ASN A 10 23.79 2.95 6.95
N SER A 11 23.77 1.91 6.10
CA SER A 11 24.77 0.88 5.78
C SER A 11 25.05 -0.31 6.72
N SER A 12 24.69 -1.49 6.19
CA SER A 12 25.39 -2.79 6.16
C SER A 12 25.29 -3.80 7.30
N THR A 13 24.49 -3.56 8.34
CA THR A 13 24.27 -4.59 9.38
C THR A 13 22.79 -4.93 9.47
N CYS A 14 22.40 -6.10 8.98
CA CYS A 14 21.04 -6.63 9.13
C CYS A 14 20.97 -7.44 10.43
N ILE A 15 20.06 -7.04 11.32
CA ILE A 15 19.85 -7.68 12.62
C ILE A 15 18.53 -8.44 12.58
N GLN A 16 18.59 -9.73 12.91
CA GLN A 16 17.43 -10.59 12.95
C GLN A 16 17.38 -11.38 14.25
N TRP A 17 16.24 -11.32 14.90
CA TRP A 17 15.89 -12.16 16.03
C TRP A 17 15.13 -13.38 15.53
N MET A 18 15.45 -14.54 16.10
CA MET A 18 14.82 -15.81 15.76
C MET A 18 14.48 -16.58 17.02
N TRP A 19 13.46 -17.43 16.92
CA TRP A 19 13.09 -18.39 17.96
C TRP A 19 13.05 -19.80 17.39
N GLN A 20 13.40 -20.78 18.21
CA GLN A 20 13.37 -22.18 17.80
C GLN A 20 12.04 -22.84 18.16
N SER A 21 11.36 -23.45 17.19
CA SER A 21 10.19 -24.26 17.47
C SER A 21 10.61 -25.59 18.09
N ASN A 22 10.19 -25.84 19.33
CA ASN A 22 10.40 -27.12 19.97
C ASN A 22 9.39 -28.15 19.44
N LEU A 23 9.86 -29.13 18.66
CA LEU A 23 9.18 -30.41 18.53
C LEU A 23 9.21 -31.06 19.91
N ASN A 24 8.07 -31.60 20.37
CA ASN A 24 7.94 -32.30 21.64
C ASN A 24 9.21 -33.11 21.98
N SER A 25 9.71 -32.91 23.19
CA SER A 25 11.03 -33.30 23.73
C SER A 25 11.36 -34.80 23.78
N LEU A 26 10.68 -35.63 22.99
CA LEU A 26 10.87 -37.08 22.91
C LEU A 26 11.60 -37.54 21.65
N ASP A 27 11.70 -36.71 20.61
CA ASP A 27 12.38 -37.08 19.36
C ASP A 27 13.70 -36.30 19.20
N ARG A 28 14.75 -36.77 19.90
CA ARG A 28 16.12 -36.19 19.86
C ARG A 28 16.77 -36.22 18.46
N SER A 29 16.12 -36.82 17.47
CA SER A 29 16.62 -36.96 16.10
C SER A 29 16.27 -35.80 15.18
N LYS A 30 15.33 -34.91 15.57
CA LYS A 30 14.91 -33.77 14.75
C LYS A 30 15.37 -32.45 15.37
N SER A 31 16.30 -31.77 14.71
CA SER A 31 16.66 -30.39 15.05
C SER A 31 15.44 -29.48 14.83
N GLY A 32 14.99 -28.77 15.87
CA GLY A 32 13.89 -27.80 15.76
C GLY A 32 14.21 -26.69 14.75
N SER A 33 13.21 -26.21 14.02
CA SER A 33 13.38 -25.16 13.01
C SER A 33 13.47 -23.79 13.67
N TRP A 34 14.39 -22.95 13.18
CA TRP A 34 14.45 -21.54 13.58
C TRP A 34 13.47 -20.74 12.75
N ASN A 35 12.63 -19.96 13.42
CA ASN A 35 11.61 -19.12 12.82
C ASN A 35 11.94 -17.65 13.13
N TYR A 36 11.65 -16.76 12.20
CA TYR A 36 11.84 -15.32 12.38
C TYR A 36 10.68 -14.72 13.16
N TYR A 37 10.96 -13.66 13.91
CA TYR A 37 9.92 -12.75 14.39
C TYR A 37 9.42 -11.88 13.24
N SER A 38 8.20 -11.35 13.34
CA SER A 38 7.72 -10.33 12.38
C SER A 38 8.59 -9.08 12.41
N ASP A 39 8.55 -8.25 11.37
CA ASP A 39 9.37 -7.04 11.26
C ASP A 39 9.22 -6.12 12.48
N VAL A 40 7.98 -5.90 12.90
CA VAL A 40 7.69 -5.02 14.04
C VAL A 40 8.16 -5.65 15.35
N GLU A 41 7.95 -6.96 15.54
CA GLU A 41 8.47 -7.66 16.71
C GLU A 41 10.01 -7.59 16.72
N ASN A 42 10.68 -7.83 15.59
CA ASN A 42 12.13 -7.73 15.48
C ASN A 42 12.65 -6.34 15.87
N LEU A 43 12.00 -5.26 15.40
CA LEU A 43 12.34 -3.89 15.77
C LEU A 43 12.12 -3.63 17.27
N MET A 44 11.00 -4.09 17.82
CA MET A 44 10.70 -3.95 19.25
C MET A 44 11.71 -4.69 20.12
N ILE A 45 12.07 -5.93 19.75
CA ILE A 45 13.06 -6.75 20.46
C ILE A 45 14.42 -6.07 20.42
N GLU A 46 14.84 -5.59 19.24
CA GLU A 46 16.12 -4.92 19.08
C GLU A 46 16.16 -3.58 19.85
N GLU A 47 15.07 -2.79 19.85
CA GLU A 47 14.96 -1.57 20.66
C GLU A 47 15.17 -1.89 22.16
N ALA A 48 14.42 -2.86 22.70
CA ALA A 48 14.51 -3.26 24.10
C ALA A 48 15.90 -3.82 24.46
N PHE A 49 16.51 -4.58 23.56
CA PHE A 49 17.86 -5.11 23.75
C PHE A 49 18.91 -3.98 23.78
N GLN A 50 18.82 -3.01 22.85
CA GLN A 50 19.72 -1.87 22.78
C GLN A 50 19.58 -0.92 23.98
N THR A 51 18.39 -0.83 24.58
CA THR A 51 18.14 -0.06 25.81
C THR A 51 18.50 -0.82 27.08
N ALA A 52 19.10 -2.01 26.96
CA ALA A 52 19.48 -2.88 28.08
C ALA A 52 18.30 -3.27 29.00
N GLU A 53 17.09 -3.39 28.44
CA GLU A 53 15.97 -3.99 29.15
C GLU A 53 16.25 -5.47 29.43
N LEU A 54 15.75 -5.97 30.56
CA LEU A 54 15.94 -7.39 30.94
C LEU A 54 15.00 -8.32 30.16
N GLN A 55 13.87 -7.78 29.72
CA GLN A 55 12.83 -8.53 29.03
C GLN A 55 11.99 -7.61 28.15
N ILE A 56 11.37 -8.19 27.14
CA ILE A 56 10.32 -7.53 26.35
C ILE A 56 9.02 -8.34 26.40
N VAL A 57 7.90 -7.65 26.54
CA VAL A 57 6.58 -8.27 26.73
C VAL A 57 5.70 -8.07 25.50
N PHE A 58 5.33 -9.18 24.85
CA PHE A 58 4.35 -9.23 23.77
C PHE A 58 2.98 -9.64 24.31
N ASP A 59 1.95 -9.72 23.47
CA ASP A 59 0.59 -10.07 23.94
C ASP A 59 0.54 -11.49 24.54
N ASN A 60 1.08 -12.48 23.83
CA ASN A 60 0.98 -13.91 24.19
C ASN A 60 2.22 -14.50 24.85
N TYR A 61 3.36 -13.82 24.78
CA TYR A 61 4.64 -14.28 25.29
C TYR A 61 5.50 -13.11 25.77
N TYR A 62 6.62 -13.40 26.40
CA TYR A 62 7.70 -12.43 26.63
C TYR A 62 9.04 -13.07 26.28
N ILE A 63 10.05 -12.25 26.04
CA ILE A 63 11.44 -12.71 25.83
C ILE A 63 12.26 -12.23 27.02
N ASP A 64 12.97 -13.17 27.65
CA ASP A 64 13.97 -12.91 28.67
C ASP A 64 15.35 -12.88 27.99
N PHE A 65 15.99 -11.70 27.97
CA PHE A 65 17.28 -11.51 27.30
C PHE A 65 18.44 -12.11 28.09
N LYS A 66 18.31 -12.27 29.41
CA LYS A 66 19.34 -12.88 30.26
C LYS A 66 19.42 -14.37 29.98
N LEU A 67 18.27 -15.01 29.79
CA LEU A 67 18.17 -16.45 29.53
C LEU A 67 18.15 -16.77 28.03
N ASN A 68 17.95 -15.79 27.15
CA ASN A 68 17.75 -15.97 25.71
C ASN A 68 16.62 -16.96 25.41
N ILE A 69 15.48 -16.79 26.08
CA ILE A 69 14.30 -17.63 25.89
C ILE A 69 13.06 -16.77 25.69
N GLN A 70 12.17 -17.26 24.85
CA GLN A 70 10.78 -16.84 24.76
C GLN A 70 9.95 -17.74 25.67
N VAL A 71 9.07 -17.14 26.48
CA VAL A 71 8.18 -17.86 27.40
C VAL A 71 6.73 -17.49 27.11
N MET A 72 5.89 -18.50 26.88
CA MET A 72 4.46 -18.30 26.68
C MET A 72 3.79 -17.87 27.99
N LYS A 73 2.96 -16.83 27.96
CA LYS A 73 2.25 -16.34 29.17
C LYS A 73 1.18 -17.29 29.66
N THR A 74 0.56 -18.02 28.74
CA THR A 74 -0.49 -19.00 29.04
C THR A 74 0.07 -20.29 29.64
N ASP A 75 1.35 -20.58 29.40
CA ASP A 75 2.01 -21.79 29.85
C ASP A 75 3.52 -21.54 29.97
N VAL A 76 3.97 -21.26 31.19
CA VAL A 76 5.37 -20.93 31.49
C VAL A 76 6.34 -22.09 31.21
N THR A 77 5.82 -23.31 31.03
CA THR A 77 6.63 -24.49 30.66
C THR A 77 6.95 -24.51 29.17
N LYS A 78 6.18 -23.80 28.34
CA LYS A 78 6.44 -23.63 26.91
C LYS A 78 7.45 -22.52 26.71
N GLN A 79 8.70 -22.94 26.62
CA GLN A 79 9.84 -22.08 26.38
C GLN A 79 10.48 -22.42 25.04
N ASN A 80 10.87 -21.40 24.30
CA ASN A 80 11.57 -21.53 23.03
C ASN A 80 12.90 -20.77 23.12
N PRO A 81 14.04 -21.38 22.79
CA PRO A 81 15.31 -20.66 22.66
C PRO A 81 15.20 -19.50 21.66
N VAL A 82 15.85 -18.39 21.98
CA VAL A 82 15.92 -17.18 21.16
C VAL A 82 17.38 -16.88 20.82
N LYS A 83 17.63 -16.35 19.64
CA LYS A 83 18.97 -15.86 19.28
C LYS A 83 18.89 -14.60 18.43
N ARG A 84 19.93 -13.80 18.53
CA ARG A 84 20.19 -12.62 17.70
C ARG A 84 21.23 -12.98 16.64
N ILE A 85 20.91 -12.74 15.37
CA ILE A 85 21.83 -12.87 14.25
C ILE A 85 22.22 -11.46 13.80
N VAL A 86 23.52 -11.25 13.66
CA VAL A 86 24.09 -10.06 13.04
C VAL A 86 24.71 -10.52 11.74
N SER A 87 24.12 -10.12 10.63
CA SER A 87 24.62 -10.46 9.31
C SER A 87 25.30 -9.25 8.68
N ASN A 88 26.57 -9.44 8.33
CA ASN A 88 27.36 -8.51 7.51
C ASN A 88 27.23 -8.98 6.07
N GLY A 89 26.13 -8.64 5.40
CA GLY A 89 25.87 -9.06 4.03
C GLY A 89 24.54 -8.52 3.50
N GLU A 90 24.37 -8.63 2.18
CA GLU A 90 23.12 -8.35 1.45
C GLU A 90 22.04 -9.36 1.84
N TYR A 91 21.53 -9.27 3.06
CA TYR A 91 20.34 -10.01 3.43
C TYR A 91 19.13 -9.33 2.78
N THR A 92 18.67 -9.89 1.65
CA THR A 92 17.44 -9.49 0.98
C THR A 92 16.26 -10.18 1.67
N ALA A 93 15.78 -9.63 2.80
CA ALA A 93 14.43 -10.01 3.23
C ALA A 93 13.45 -9.47 2.17
N SER A 94 12.80 -10.39 1.46
CA SER A 94 11.68 -10.07 0.58
C SER A 94 10.39 -10.33 1.35
N ARG A 95 9.53 -9.32 1.47
CA ARG A 95 8.21 -9.45 2.11
C ARG A 95 7.22 -10.12 1.18
N GLN A 96 7.25 -11.44 1.15
CA GLN A 96 6.36 -12.21 0.27
C GLN A 96 4.87 -11.83 0.46
N SER A 97 4.45 -11.56 1.72
CA SER A 97 3.06 -11.21 2.06
C SER A 97 2.58 -9.86 1.50
N HIS A 98 3.50 -8.95 1.13
CA HIS A 98 3.14 -7.68 0.49
C HIS A 98 2.86 -7.83 -1.00
N TYR A 99 3.50 -8.82 -1.61
CA TYR A 99 3.35 -9.13 -3.02
C TYR A 99 2.28 -10.19 -3.28
N THR A 100 1.92 -11.05 -2.32
CA THR A 100 0.75 -11.93 -2.49
C THR A 100 -0.54 -11.13 -2.66
N CYS A 101 -1.20 -11.29 -3.81
CA CYS A 101 -2.50 -10.68 -4.07
C CYS A 101 -3.59 -11.44 -3.29
N ASP A 102 -4.00 -10.91 -2.14
CA ASP A 102 -5.28 -11.34 -1.57
C ASP A 102 -6.40 -10.75 -2.43
N ALA A 103 -7.21 -11.64 -3.01
CA ALA A 103 -8.36 -11.27 -3.82
C ALA A 103 -9.35 -10.41 -2.99
N ILE A 104 -10.13 -9.55 -3.66
CA ILE A 104 -11.21 -8.79 -2.99
C ILE A 104 -12.26 -9.74 -2.40
N SER A 105 -12.50 -10.83 -3.12
CA SER A 105 -13.21 -12.02 -2.68
C SER A 105 -12.66 -13.20 -3.47
N ARG A 106 -13.00 -14.45 -3.10
CA ARG A 106 -12.60 -15.64 -3.87
C ARG A 106 -12.98 -15.55 -5.37
N GLU A 107 -13.90 -14.67 -5.73
CA GLU A 107 -14.47 -14.53 -7.07
C GLU A 107 -14.06 -13.23 -7.78
N HIS A 108 -13.50 -12.22 -7.07
CA HIS A 108 -13.24 -10.90 -7.64
C HIS A 108 -11.80 -10.46 -7.32
N SER A 109 -10.99 -10.23 -8.36
CA SER A 109 -9.58 -9.84 -8.21
C SER A 109 -9.37 -8.33 -8.12
N PHE A 110 -10.33 -7.52 -8.56
CA PHE A 110 -10.25 -6.06 -8.67
C PHE A 110 -11.64 -5.43 -8.61
N GLY A 111 -11.69 -4.14 -8.26
CA GLY A 111 -12.95 -3.42 -8.09
C GLY A 111 -13.51 -2.87 -9.40
N GLY A 112 -14.74 -2.33 -9.33
CA GLY A 112 -15.41 -1.67 -10.45
C GLY A 112 -14.82 -0.30 -10.81
N GLN A 113 -15.63 0.57 -11.41
CA GLN A 113 -15.19 1.90 -11.83
C GLN A 113 -15.15 2.87 -10.63
N TYR A 114 -13.98 3.43 -10.33
CA TYR A 114 -13.87 4.53 -9.35
C TYR A 114 -13.47 5.82 -10.04
N GLY A 115 -13.98 6.93 -9.51
CA GLY A 115 -13.49 8.26 -9.89
C GLY A 115 -12.12 8.55 -9.28
N TRP A 116 -11.64 9.78 -9.51
CA TRP A 116 -10.34 10.29 -9.06
C TRP A 116 -10.00 10.08 -7.57
N ILE A 117 -11.00 10.14 -6.69
CA ILE A 117 -10.82 9.93 -5.25
C ILE A 117 -11.52 8.61 -4.87
N PRO A 118 -10.81 7.66 -4.25
CA PRO A 118 -11.38 6.40 -3.78
C PRO A 118 -12.57 6.63 -2.82
N PRO A 119 -13.64 5.81 -2.86
CA PRO A 119 -14.78 5.96 -1.96
C PRO A 119 -14.39 5.90 -0.49
N PHE A 120 -13.44 5.02 -0.13
CA PHE A 120 -12.91 4.95 1.23
C PHE A 120 -12.39 6.31 1.70
N ILE A 121 -11.51 6.95 0.92
CA ILE A 121 -10.95 8.27 1.22
C ILE A 121 -12.05 9.35 1.32
N LYS A 122 -13.08 9.29 0.46
CA LYS A 122 -14.22 10.22 0.54
C LYS A 122 -14.97 10.10 1.87
N GLU A 123 -15.23 8.89 2.33
CA GLU A 123 -15.90 8.64 3.62
C GLU A 123 -15.03 9.02 4.80
N VAL A 124 -13.72 8.76 4.74
CA VAL A 124 -12.77 9.22 5.76
C VAL A 124 -12.82 10.74 5.89
N ARG A 125 -12.77 11.47 4.77
CA ARG A 125 -12.85 12.93 4.77
C ARG A 125 -14.16 13.42 5.40
N LYS A 126 -15.29 12.77 5.08
CA LYS A 126 -16.61 13.07 5.66
C LYS A 126 -16.62 12.80 7.17
N HIS A 127 -16.09 11.67 7.61
CA HIS A 127 -15.99 11.29 9.02
C HIS A 127 -15.14 12.29 9.83
N LEU A 128 -14.02 12.72 9.25
CA LEU A 128 -13.12 13.71 9.85
C LEU A 128 -13.63 15.16 9.72
N LYS A 129 -14.75 15.38 9.02
CA LYS A 129 -15.35 16.70 8.75
C LYS A 129 -14.39 17.68 8.08
N LEU A 130 -13.51 17.18 7.21
CA LEU A 130 -12.51 18.01 6.51
C LEU A 130 -13.09 18.61 5.22
N GLN A 131 -12.81 19.90 4.99
CA GLN A 131 -13.06 20.54 3.71
C GLN A 131 -12.00 20.14 2.66
N LYS A 132 -12.25 20.43 1.37
CA LYS A 132 -11.33 20.04 0.27
C LYS A 132 -9.94 20.69 0.37
N ASN A 133 -9.82 21.86 0.99
CA ASN A 133 -8.57 22.57 1.23
C ASN A 133 -7.89 22.18 2.56
N GLN A 134 -8.52 21.35 3.38
CA GLN A 134 -8.04 20.90 4.69
C GLN A 134 -7.46 19.47 4.63
N LEU A 135 -6.81 19.13 3.52
CA LEU A 135 -6.07 17.88 3.43
C LEU A 135 -4.70 18.06 4.13
N PRO A 136 -4.12 17.01 4.75
CA PRO A 136 -2.82 17.06 5.44
C PRO A 136 -1.70 17.79 4.68
N SER A 137 -1.61 17.60 3.37
CA SER A 137 -0.61 18.20 2.47
C SER A 137 -0.82 19.70 2.24
N ARG A 138 -2.00 20.22 2.55
CA ARG A 138 -2.43 21.61 2.28
C ARG A 138 -2.63 22.44 3.53
N ASP A 139 -3.05 21.80 4.62
CA ASP A 139 -3.33 22.45 5.89
C ASP A 139 -2.60 21.69 7.01
N SER A 140 -1.46 22.24 7.44
CA SER A 140 -0.68 21.64 8.52
C SER A 140 -1.41 21.65 9.87
N SER A 141 -2.41 22.51 10.05
CA SER A 141 -3.14 22.63 11.32
C SER A 141 -3.97 21.39 11.64
N VAL A 142 -4.40 20.63 10.62
CA VAL A 142 -5.18 19.40 10.81
C VAL A 142 -4.32 18.17 11.06
N VAL A 143 -3.02 18.20 10.70
CA VAL A 143 -2.13 17.03 10.70
C VAL A 143 -2.06 16.37 12.07
N SER A 144 -1.78 17.14 13.13
CA SER A 144 -1.64 16.62 14.49
C SER A 144 -2.92 15.90 14.97
N THR A 145 -4.10 16.47 14.67
CA THR A 145 -5.39 15.86 15.01
C THR A 145 -5.61 14.53 14.26
N ILE A 146 -5.23 14.47 12.98
CA ILE A 146 -5.38 13.25 12.18
C ILE A 146 -4.40 12.18 12.66
N VAL A 147 -3.17 12.56 13.02
CA VAL A 147 -2.16 11.67 13.63
C VAL A 147 -2.68 11.04 14.92
N GLU A 148 -3.26 11.83 15.82
CA GLU A 148 -3.83 11.31 17.08
C GLU A 148 -4.97 10.31 16.82
N LYS A 149 -5.85 10.62 15.85
CA LYS A 149 -6.92 9.70 15.44
C LYS A 149 -6.40 8.42 14.79
N ALA A 150 -5.37 8.53 13.96
CA ALA A 150 -4.72 7.38 13.32
C ALA A 150 -4.08 6.46 14.38
N ALA A 151 -3.33 7.03 15.33
CA ALA A 151 -2.72 6.28 16.42
C ALA A 151 -3.77 5.53 17.27
N MET A 152 -4.87 6.19 17.65
CA MET A 152 -5.97 5.53 18.36
C MET A 152 -6.61 4.41 17.55
N GLY A 153 -6.83 4.63 16.26
CA GLY A 153 -7.42 3.64 15.37
C GLY A 153 -6.54 2.40 15.17
N ILE A 154 -5.22 2.58 15.05
CA ILE A 154 -4.24 1.48 14.99
C ILE A 154 -4.33 0.63 16.26
N ILE A 155 -4.35 1.27 17.44
CA ILE A 155 -4.49 0.57 18.74
C ILE A 155 -5.79 -0.24 18.80
N GLU A 156 -6.90 0.34 18.32
CA GLU A 156 -8.20 -0.32 18.33
C GLU A 156 -8.22 -1.56 17.42
N GLU A 157 -7.67 -1.47 16.21
CA GLU A 157 -7.58 -2.62 15.30
C GLU A 157 -6.60 -3.68 15.80
N GLY A 158 -5.45 -3.26 16.35
CA GLY A 158 -4.50 -4.17 17.00
C GLY A 158 -5.13 -4.97 18.13
N LYS A 159 -5.97 -4.32 18.96
CA LYS A 159 -6.72 -5.01 20.01
C LYS A 159 -7.66 -6.08 19.44
N LYS A 160 -8.34 -5.80 18.32
CA LYS A 160 -9.28 -6.75 17.67
C LYS A 160 -8.58 -8.00 17.15
N VAL A 161 -7.34 -7.87 16.71
CA VAL A 161 -6.54 -9.00 16.17
C VAL A 161 -5.58 -9.63 17.20
N GLY A 162 -5.65 -9.22 18.47
CA GLY A 162 -4.80 -9.76 19.54
C GLY A 162 -3.33 -9.32 19.48
N GLN A 163 -3.04 -8.16 18.87
CA GLN A 163 -1.71 -7.57 18.71
C GLN A 163 -1.63 -6.16 19.35
N LEU A 164 -2.12 -6.02 20.59
CA LEU A 164 -2.21 -4.71 21.26
C LEU A 164 -0.84 -4.08 21.50
N ASN A 165 0.17 -4.86 21.92
CA ASN A 165 1.49 -4.30 22.22
C ASN A 165 2.19 -3.80 20.95
N LEU A 166 2.07 -4.55 19.85
CA LEU A 166 2.56 -4.16 18.54
C LEU A 166 1.87 -2.87 18.06
N ALA A 167 0.54 -2.80 18.20
CA ALA A 167 -0.23 -1.63 17.81
C ALA A 167 0.10 -0.37 18.64
N LYS A 168 0.35 -0.52 19.95
CA LYS A 168 0.84 0.57 20.80
C LYS A 168 2.20 1.08 20.34
N TRP A 169 3.11 0.18 19.97
CA TRP A 169 4.41 0.57 19.45
C TRP A 169 4.27 1.35 18.14
N MET A 170 3.49 0.85 17.16
CA MET A 170 3.25 1.57 15.90
C MET A 170 2.59 2.94 16.13
N ALA A 171 1.60 3.01 17.02
CA ALA A 171 0.94 4.25 17.40
C ALA A 171 1.92 5.26 18.04
N LYS A 172 2.84 4.79 18.90
CA LYS A 172 3.91 5.61 19.49
C LYS A 172 4.78 6.23 18.40
N GLN A 173 5.25 5.44 17.42
CA GLN A 173 6.07 5.94 16.30
C GLN A 173 5.36 7.08 15.54
N LEU A 174 4.04 6.98 15.35
CA LEU A 174 3.27 8.01 14.67
C LEU A 174 3.05 9.26 15.54
N ILE A 175 2.72 9.09 16.82
CA ILE A 175 2.51 10.19 17.79
C ILE A 175 3.78 11.02 17.97
N GLU A 176 4.96 10.41 17.97
CA GLU A 176 6.25 11.12 18.06
C GLU A 176 6.49 12.08 16.87
N ARG A 177 5.74 11.91 15.78
CA ARG A 177 5.78 12.79 14.60
C ARG A 177 4.63 13.79 14.52
N LYS A 178 3.71 13.82 15.50
CA LYS A 178 2.47 14.61 15.43
C LYS A 178 2.68 16.12 15.24
N ASP A 179 3.76 16.66 15.82
CA ASP A 179 4.11 18.09 15.77
C ASP A 179 5.14 18.40 14.67
N LYS A 180 5.43 17.42 13.81
CA LYS A 180 6.27 17.60 12.62
C LYS A 180 5.41 18.02 11.43
N ASP A 181 6.06 18.39 10.34
CA ASP A 181 5.35 18.72 9.11
C ASP A 181 4.70 17.48 8.47
N ALA A 182 3.80 17.72 7.50
CA ALA A 182 3.08 16.66 6.80
C ALA A 182 4.03 15.67 6.09
N LYS A 183 5.22 16.12 5.65
CA LYS A 183 6.18 15.25 4.97
C LYS A 183 6.77 14.23 5.92
N GLU A 184 7.19 14.66 7.11
CA GLU A 184 7.73 13.76 8.13
C GLU A 184 6.68 12.76 8.64
N VAL A 185 5.43 13.20 8.78
CA VAL A 185 4.32 12.30 9.11
C VAL A 185 4.09 11.28 7.99
N TRP A 186 4.05 11.72 6.73
CA TRP A 186 3.87 10.84 5.59
C TRP A 186 4.98 9.80 5.48
N LYS A 187 6.25 10.19 5.66
CA LYS A 187 7.39 9.26 5.68
C LYS A 187 7.24 8.20 6.77
N CYS A 188 6.79 8.59 7.95
CA CYS A 188 6.48 7.65 9.04
C CYS A 188 5.35 6.69 8.64
N CYS A 189 4.27 7.19 8.02
CA CYS A 189 3.19 6.34 7.50
C CYS A 189 3.69 5.35 6.45
N ALA A 190 4.52 5.79 5.49
CA ALA A 190 5.10 4.92 4.46
C ALA A 190 5.99 3.83 5.09
N HIS A 191 6.82 4.21 6.06
CA HIS A 191 7.63 3.27 6.81
C HIS A 191 6.78 2.24 7.56
N LEU A 192 5.80 2.69 8.36
CA LEU A 192 4.91 1.80 9.11
C LEU A 192 4.08 0.88 8.21
N TYR A 193 3.62 1.39 7.07
CA TYR A 193 2.91 0.60 6.06
C TYR A 193 3.82 -0.46 5.44
N SER A 194 5.13 -0.20 5.33
CA SER A 194 6.09 -1.14 4.77
C SER A 194 6.47 -2.29 5.74
N LEU A 195 6.18 -2.18 7.03
CA LEU A 195 6.48 -3.26 7.96
C LEU A 195 5.47 -4.39 7.80
N GLU A 196 5.94 -5.65 7.77
CA GLU A 196 5.06 -6.81 7.88
C GLU A 196 4.35 -6.77 9.24
N SER A 197 3.10 -6.32 9.20
CA SER A 197 2.28 -6.04 10.38
C SER A 197 0.81 -6.29 10.07
N PHE A 198 -0.01 -6.37 11.12
CA PHE A 198 -1.47 -6.43 10.94
C PHE A 198 -1.99 -5.19 10.20
N LEU A 199 -1.36 -4.02 10.35
CA LEU A 199 -1.87 -2.77 9.80
C LEU A 199 -1.94 -2.81 8.27
N TYR A 200 -0.86 -3.24 7.61
CA TYR A 200 -0.83 -3.42 6.16
C TYR A 200 -1.94 -4.38 5.69
N LYS A 201 -2.01 -5.56 6.32
CA LYS A 201 -2.95 -6.64 5.97
C LYS A 201 -4.39 -6.16 6.13
N THR A 202 -4.77 -5.72 7.33
CA THR A 202 -6.13 -5.27 7.65
C THR A 202 -6.55 -4.04 6.84
N LEU A 203 -5.65 -3.08 6.59
CA LEU A 203 -5.96 -1.92 5.75
C LEU A 203 -6.29 -2.34 4.32
N ASN A 204 -5.42 -3.13 3.68
CA ASN A 204 -5.63 -3.51 2.29
C ASN A 204 -6.80 -4.48 2.12
N GLU A 205 -7.00 -5.42 3.04
CA GLU A 205 -8.19 -6.29 3.07
C GLU A 205 -9.47 -5.46 3.16
N THR A 206 -9.53 -4.50 4.08
CA THR A 206 -10.69 -3.61 4.25
C THR A 206 -10.96 -2.80 2.99
N MET A 207 -9.92 -2.19 2.42
CA MET A 207 -10.07 -1.34 1.24
C MET A 207 -10.48 -2.15 0.01
N ARG A 208 -10.02 -3.39 -0.11
CA ARG A 208 -10.41 -4.33 -1.16
C ARG A 208 -11.93 -4.54 -1.22
N LEU A 209 -12.62 -4.55 -0.08
CA LEU A 209 -14.08 -4.72 -0.01
C LEU A 209 -14.89 -3.52 -0.55
N VAL A 210 -14.23 -2.39 -0.83
CA VAL A 210 -14.91 -1.17 -1.31
C VAL A 210 -15.54 -1.42 -2.68
N GLY A 211 -16.82 -1.06 -2.82
CA GLY A 211 -17.59 -1.26 -4.05
C GLY A 211 -18.28 -2.62 -4.17
N VAL A 212 -18.12 -3.51 -3.19
CA VAL A 212 -18.92 -4.73 -3.07
C VAL A 212 -20.09 -4.47 -2.11
N ASN A 213 -21.31 -4.38 -2.64
CA ASN A 213 -22.51 -4.03 -1.85
C ASN A 213 -22.70 -4.92 -0.62
N GLN A 214 -22.40 -6.22 -0.72
CA GLN A 214 -22.53 -7.18 0.39
C GLN A 214 -21.56 -6.92 1.54
N HIS A 215 -20.47 -6.19 1.30
CA HIS A 215 -19.44 -5.89 2.29
C HIS A 215 -19.40 -4.42 2.68
N GLU A 216 -20.43 -3.64 2.30
CA GLU A 216 -20.45 -2.20 2.52
C GLU A 216 -20.35 -1.82 3.99
N GLU A 217 -21.13 -2.49 4.85
CA GLU A 217 -21.10 -2.27 6.29
C GLU A 217 -19.72 -2.59 6.90
N ILE A 218 -19.07 -3.65 6.40
CA ILE A 218 -17.76 -4.11 6.90
C ILE A 218 -16.72 -3.02 6.69
N TRP A 219 -16.53 -2.53 5.44
CA TRP A 219 -15.49 -1.54 5.19
C TRP A 219 -15.84 -0.17 5.78
N ARG A 220 -17.13 0.21 5.80
CA ARG A 220 -17.58 1.46 6.42
C ARG A 220 -17.31 1.49 7.93
N SER A 221 -17.48 0.35 8.61
CA SER A 221 -17.19 0.25 10.06
C SER A 221 -15.72 0.56 10.40
N LYS A 222 -14.80 0.33 9.44
CA LYS A 222 -13.37 0.56 9.58
C LYS A 222 -12.92 1.98 9.22
N VAL A 223 -13.81 2.81 8.66
CA VAL A 223 -13.49 4.22 8.31
C VAL A 223 -13.01 5.01 9.52
N ARG A 224 -13.58 4.76 10.70
CA ARG A 224 -13.19 5.45 11.94
C ARG A 224 -11.79 5.07 12.41
N THR A 225 -11.38 3.82 12.24
CA THR A 225 -10.14 3.27 12.82
C THR A 225 -8.97 3.29 11.84
N LEU A 226 -9.17 2.77 10.63
CA LEU A 226 -8.13 2.71 9.59
C LEU A 226 -8.08 3.97 8.73
N GLY A 227 -9.20 4.69 8.65
CA GLY A 227 -9.34 5.85 7.79
C GLY A 227 -8.31 6.95 7.99
N PRO A 228 -8.10 7.45 9.23
CA PRO A 228 -7.16 8.54 9.47
C PRO A 228 -5.73 8.19 9.02
N PHE A 229 -5.25 6.97 9.30
CA PHE A 229 -3.95 6.50 8.82
C PHE A 229 -3.90 6.41 7.29
N CYS A 230 -4.94 5.83 6.69
CA CYS A 230 -5.07 5.73 5.23
C CYS A 230 -5.04 7.10 4.55
N LEU A 231 -5.71 8.12 5.11
CA LEU A 231 -5.68 9.49 4.58
C LEU A 231 -4.28 10.11 4.67
N LEU A 232 -3.56 9.92 5.78
CA LEU A 232 -2.18 10.40 5.91
C LEU A 232 -1.25 9.76 4.90
N LEU A 233 -1.41 8.46 4.61
CA LEU A 233 -0.60 7.77 3.60
C LEU A 233 -1.00 8.15 2.16
N TRP A 234 -2.29 8.34 1.90
CA TRP A 234 -2.81 8.66 0.57
C TRP A 234 -2.50 10.09 0.11
N ASP A 235 -2.50 11.06 1.02
CA ASP A 235 -2.28 12.47 0.70
C ASP A 235 -0.78 12.83 0.71
N ASP A 236 -0.04 12.27 -0.24
CA ASP A 236 1.43 12.42 -0.37
C ASP A 236 1.86 13.88 -0.63
N PRO A 237 2.55 14.53 0.32
CA PRO A 237 3.04 15.91 0.16
C PRO A 237 4.38 16.01 -0.58
N ILE A 238 5.03 14.88 -0.89
CA ILE A 238 6.35 14.77 -1.55
C ILE A 238 6.15 14.60 -3.05
N THR A 239 5.36 13.60 -3.47
CA THR A 239 5.09 13.31 -4.88
C THR A 239 3.87 14.10 -5.33
N LYS A 240 4.05 15.41 -5.57
CA LYS A 240 2.95 16.32 -5.94
C LYS A 240 2.31 16.04 -7.32
N LYS A 241 2.84 15.10 -8.10
CA LYS A 241 2.43 14.85 -9.48
C LYS A 241 2.14 13.38 -9.70
N ALA A 242 1.08 13.09 -10.46
CA ALA A 242 0.91 11.77 -11.05
C ALA A 242 2.09 11.49 -11.99
N THR A 243 2.67 10.31 -11.89
CA THR A 243 3.71 9.83 -12.82
C THR A 243 3.16 9.96 -14.23
N THR A 244 3.85 10.71 -15.10
CA THR A 244 3.36 11.01 -16.46
C THR A 244 3.94 10.03 -17.48
N ALA A 245 3.31 9.95 -18.65
CA ALA A 245 3.72 9.08 -19.74
C ALA A 245 5.15 9.35 -20.26
N ALA A 246 5.75 10.50 -19.91
CA ALA A 246 7.13 10.83 -20.26
C ALA A 246 8.16 10.03 -19.45
N GLU A 247 7.82 9.60 -18.23
CA GLU A 247 8.75 8.89 -17.33
C GLU A 247 8.69 7.37 -17.46
N LYS A 248 7.72 6.84 -18.23
CA LYS A 248 7.47 5.40 -18.51
C LYS A 248 8.05 4.47 -17.44
N ILE A 249 7.42 4.46 -16.27
CA ILE A 249 7.84 3.58 -15.18
C ILE A 249 7.19 2.21 -15.37
N THR A 250 7.99 1.16 -15.45
CA THR A 250 7.51 -0.23 -15.38
C THR A 250 7.77 -0.78 -13.99
N VAL A 251 6.74 -1.38 -13.41
CA VAL A 251 6.81 -2.04 -12.10
C VAL A 251 6.25 -3.45 -12.17
N TYR A 252 6.67 -4.29 -11.23
CA TYR A 252 6.44 -5.72 -11.22
C TYR A 252 5.79 -6.13 -9.92
N ARG A 253 4.83 -7.06 -9.99
CA ARG A 253 4.18 -7.62 -8.80
C ARG A 253 3.87 -9.08 -9.04
N GLY A 254 4.38 -9.93 -8.16
CA GLY A 254 3.99 -11.33 -8.10
C GLY A 254 2.58 -11.52 -7.58
N ALA A 255 1.97 -12.67 -7.87
CA ALA A 255 0.74 -13.10 -7.19
C ALA A 255 0.57 -14.61 -7.29
N LYS A 256 -0.24 -15.13 -6.36
CA LYS A 256 -0.81 -16.47 -6.44
C LYS A 256 -2.31 -16.35 -6.70
N LEU A 257 -2.72 -16.58 -7.94
CA LEU A 257 -4.12 -16.45 -8.39
C LEU A 257 -4.75 -17.80 -8.66
N THR A 258 -6.05 -17.93 -8.42
CA THR A 258 -6.83 -19.08 -8.88
C THR A 258 -7.08 -19.03 -10.40
N PRO A 259 -7.41 -20.16 -11.05
CA PRO A 259 -7.77 -20.16 -12.47
C PRO A 259 -8.88 -19.17 -12.82
N THR A 260 -9.95 -19.12 -12.02
CA THR A 260 -11.07 -18.17 -12.19
C THR A 260 -10.61 -16.72 -12.17
N GLN A 261 -9.64 -16.39 -11.30
CA GLN A 261 -9.07 -15.06 -11.24
C GLN A 261 -8.24 -14.74 -12.49
N ILE A 262 -7.43 -15.68 -12.97
CA ILE A 262 -6.66 -15.51 -14.22
C ILE A 262 -7.60 -15.32 -15.40
N ASP A 263 -8.71 -16.06 -15.45
CA ASP A 263 -9.73 -15.93 -16.50
C ASP A 263 -10.38 -14.54 -16.50
N SER A 264 -10.56 -13.92 -15.32
CA SER A 264 -11.08 -12.54 -15.24
C SER A 264 -10.15 -11.51 -15.91
N TYR A 265 -8.83 -11.71 -15.84
CA TYR A 265 -7.87 -10.86 -16.56
C TYR A 265 -7.88 -11.16 -18.06
N ARG A 266 -8.08 -12.44 -18.45
CA ARG A 266 -8.22 -12.84 -19.85
C ARG A 266 -9.44 -12.19 -20.50
N ASP A 267 -10.56 -12.12 -19.78
CA ASP A 267 -11.77 -11.44 -20.26
C ASP A 267 -11.55 -9.94 -20.46
N ILE A 268 -10.80 -9.25 -19.58
CA ILE A 268 -10.41 -7.85 -19.82
C ILE A 268 -9.49 -7.73 -21.04
N CYS A 269 -8.52 -8.64 -21.19
CA CYS A 269 -7.59 -8.63 -22.30
C CYS A 269 -8.28 -8.75 -23.67
N GLN A 270 -9.40 -9.49 -23.72
CA GLN A 270 -10.18 -9.70 -24.94
C GLN A 270 -11.17 -8.56 -25.24
N ARG A 271 -11.35 -7.63 -24.31
CA ARG A 271 -12.39 -6.59 -24.36
C ARG A 271 -11.79 -5.20 -24.06
N PRO A 272 -11.34 -4.46 -25.09
CA PRO A 272 -10.61 -3.20 -24.93
C PRO A 272 -11.34 -2.11 -24.11
N GLU A 273 -12.66 -2.19 -24.04
CA GLU A 273 -13.50 -1.27 -23.27
C GLU A 273 -13.50 -1.58 -21.76
N LYS A 274 -13.18 -2.82 -21.39
CA LYS A 274 -13.11 -3.26 -20.00
C LYS A 274 -11.81 -2.82 -19.34
N TYR A 275 -11.90 -2.59 -18.05
CA TYR A 275 -10.77 -2.22 -17.21
C TYR A 275 -11.04 -2.66 -15.78
N GLY A 276 -9.97 -2.91 -15.04
CA GLY A 276 -10.01 -3.14 -13.61
C GLY A 276 -9.51 -1.92 -12.84
N SER A 277 -9.60 -1.98 -11.50
CA SER A 277 -9.01 -0.97 -10.64
C SER A 277 -8.51 -1.54 -9.31
N PHE A 278 -7.40 -1.00 -8.83
CA PHE A 278 -6.84 -1.34 -7.52
C PHE A 278 -7.63 -0.63 -6.41
N GLN A 279 -8.25 -1.41 -5.52
CA GLN A 279 -9.07 -0.85 -4.42
C GLN A 279 -8.29 -0.45 -3.19
N ALA A 280 -7.17 -1.12 -3.01
CA ALA A 280 -6.24 -0.87 -1.93
C ALA A 280 -4.95 -0.28 -2.51
N PHE A 281 -4.09 0.18 -1.62
CA PHE A 281 -2.70 0.40 -1.97
C PHE A 281 -2.09 -0.90 -2.50
N THR A 282 -1.34 -0.79 -3.59
CA THR A 282 -0.74 -1.94 -4.26
C THR A 282 0.76 -1.74 -4.34
N SER A 283 1.50 -2.46 -3.50
CA SER A 283 2.96 -2.52 -3.55
C SER A 283 3.44 -3.22 -4.82
N ALA A 284 4.36 -2.59 -5.55
CA ALA A 284 5.02 -3.17 -6.71
C ALA A 284 6.50 -2.83 -6.66
N SER A 285 7.36 -3.67 -7.23
CA SER A 285 8.79 -3.41 -7.29
C SER A 285 9.19 -2.83 -8.64
N ARG A 286 10.19 -1.95 -8.67
CA ARG A 286 10.85 -1.55 -9.94
C ARG A 286 11.78 -2.63 -10.50
N GLN A 287 12.10 -3.64 -9.69
CA GLN A 287 12.96 -4.75 -10.07
C GLN A 287 12.14 -5.93 -10.60
N ARG A 288 12.52 -6.43 -11.77
CA ARG A 288 11.81 -7.56 -12.41
C ARG A 288 12.05 -8.87 -11.68
N ASN A 289 13.28 -9.10 -11.23
CA ASN A 289 13.77 -10.32 -10.58
C ASN A 289 13.19 -10.53 -9.17
N ILE A 290 12.21 -9.73 -8.74
CA ILE A 290 11.51 -9.97 -7.48
C ILE A 290 10.75 -11.31 -7.46
N ASP A 291 10.43 -11.85 -8.64
CA ASP A 291 9.84 -13.18 -8.82
C ASP A 291 10.77 -14.32 -8.42
N ASP A 292 12.08 -14.16 -8.57
CA ASP A 292 13.07 -15.17 -8.17
C ASP A 292 13.09 -15.40 -6.65
N HIS A 293 12.56 -14.46 -5.86
CA HIS A 293 12.48 -14.56 -4.40
C HIS A 293 11.23 -15.29 -3.89
N CYS A 294 10.30 -15.66 -4.77
CA CYS A 294 9.00 -16.22 -4.39
C CYS A 294 8.55 -17.35 -5.34
N PRO A 295 9.00 -18.60 -5.11
CA PRO A 295 8.71 -19.72 -6.01
C PRO A 295 7.22 -20.12 -6.08
N ASP A 296 6.40 -19.66 -5.13
CA ASP A 296 4.97 -20.01 -5.06
C ASP A 296 4.06 -19.15 -5.95
N TRP A 297 4.60 -18.19 -6.69
CA TRP A 297 3.84 -17.30 -7.55
C TRP A 297 3.56 -17.92 -8.91
N ASN A 298 2.28 -18.10 -9.24
CA ASN A 298 1.85 -18.56 -10.57
C ASN A 298 1.51 -17.41 -11.53
N VAL A 299 1.64 -16.15 -11.09
CA VAL A 299 1.41 -14.95 -11.89
C VAL A 299 2.48 -13.88 -11.61
N LEU A 300 2.97 -13.23 -12.68
CA LEU A 300 3.73 -11.99 -12.63
C LEU A 300 2.98 -10.90 -13.39
N PHE A 301 2.61 -9.84 -12.68
CA PHE A 301 2.09 -8.61 -13.28
C PHE A 301 3.25 -7.74 -13.74
N ILE A 302 3.21 -7.32 -14.99
CA ILE A 302 4.14 -6.36 -15.60
C ILE A 302 3.36 -5.10 -15.91
N MET A 303 3.58 -4.04 -15.13
CA MET A 303 2.70 -2.87 -15.09
C MET A 303 3.40 -1.63 -15.64
N GLU A 304 2.93 -1.11 -16.78
CA GLU A 304 3.37 0.18 -17.32
C GLU A 304 2.52 1.31 -16.71
N ILE A 305 3.15 2.21 -15.96
CA ILE A 305 2.51 3.39 -15.40
C ILE A 305 2.49 4.50 -16.45
N ALA A 306 1.34 4.66 -17.12
CA ALA A 306 1.18 5.69 -18.15
C ALA A 306 0.72 7.04 -17.57
N PHE A 307 -0.18 7.02 -16.57
CA PHE A 307 -0.61 8.22 -15.84
C PHE A 307 -1.28 7.80 -14.53
N ALA A 308 -0.59 7.71 -13.41
CA ALA A 308 -1.21 7.24 -12.16
C ALA A 308 -0.61 7.91 -10.92
N PHE A 309 -1.37 7.90 -9.84
CA PHE A 309 -0.84 8.24 -8.52
C PHE A 309 -0.06 7.06 -7.96
N THR A 310 1.25 7.26 -7.87
CA THR A 310 2.18 6.33 -7.26
C THR A 310 3.16 7.10 -6.40
N ALA A 311 3.81 6.41 -5.47
CA ALA A 311 4.89 6.97 -4.68
C ALA A 311 6.06 5.99 -4.63
N ASN A 312 7.26 6.45 -4.97
CA ASN A 312 8.48 5.70 -4.70
C ASN A 312 8.79 5.78 -3.20
N ILE A 313 8.58 4.68 -2.49
CA ILE A 313 8.78 4.63 -1.04
C ILE A 313 10.10 3.97 -0.65
N ARG A 314 10.99 3.67 -1.61
CA ARG A 314 12.29 3.04 -1.38
C ARG A 314 13.04 3.58 -0.16
N GLN A 315 13.21 4.89 -0.11
CA GLN A 315 13.98 5.59 0.93
C GLN A 315 13.30 5.64 2.31
N TYR A 316 12.03 5.25 2.40
CA TYR A 316 11.23 5.28 3.62
C TYR A 316 10.79 3.87 4.04
N SER A 317 10.84 2.92 3.13
CA SER A 317 10.54 1.51 3.37
C SER A 317 11.57 0.91 4.33
N ALA A 318 11.11 -0.03 5.16
CA ALA A 318 12.00 -0.93 5.90
C ALA A 318 12.78 -1.88 4.95
N PHE A 319 12.38 -1.94 3.67
CA PHE A 319 12.93 -2.81 2.63
C PHE A 319 13.36 -1.99 1.41
N PRO A 320 14.41 -1.17 1.53
CA PRO A 320 14.86 -0.29 0.45
C PRO A 320 15.38 -1.04 -0.79
N ASP A 321 15.79 -2.30 -0.64
CA ASP A 321 16.32 -3.09 -1.75
C ASP A 321 15.22 -3.60 -2.69
N GLU A 322 13.98 -3.68 -2.22
CA GLU A 322 12.82 -4.06 -3.05
C GLU A 322 12.43 -2.97 -4.06
N GLU A 323 13.01 -1.76 -3.97
CA GLU A 323 12.68 -0.60 -4.80
C GLU A 323 11.17 -0.38 -4.96
N GLU A 324 10.46 -0.42 -3.84
CA GLU A 324 9.00 -0.40 -3.81
C GLU A 324 8.42 0.92 -4.37
N GLU A 325 7.56 0.76 -5.36
CA GLU A 325 6.62 1.76 -5.86
C GLU A 325 5.21 1.43 -5.34
N LEU A 326 4.67 2.34 -4.54
CA LEU A 326 3.34 2.20 -3.97
C LEU A 326 2.30 2.77 -4.94
N ILE A 327 1.48 1.91 -5.54
CA ILE A 327 0.36 2.34 -6.39
C ILE A 327 -0.84 2.67 -5.51
N PHE A 328 -1.42 3.85 -5.71
CA PHE A 328 -2.50 4.32 -4.84
C PHE A 328 -3.86 3.68 -5.18
N PRO A 329 -4.76 3.58 -4.19
CA PRO A 329 -6.11 3.14 -4.42
C PRO A 329 -6.82 3.98 -5.48
N GLY A 330 -7.67 3.34 -6.28
CA GLY A 330 -8.43 3.94 -7.37
C GLY A 330 -7.71 3.99 -8.72
N VAL A 331 -6.44 3.61 -8.80
CA VAL A 331 -5.72 3.49 -10.08
C VAL A 331 -6.36 2.38 -10.91
N CYS A 332 -6.73 2.71 -12.15
CA CYS A 332 -7.34 1.78 -13.09
C CYS A 332 -6.27 1.15 -14.00
N PHE A 333 -6.60 -0.02 -14.55
CA PHE A 333 -5.72 -0.71 -15.49
C PHE A 333 -6.51 -1.39 -16.62
N THR A 334 -5.88 -1.51 -17.77
CA THR A 334 -6.28 -2.42 -18.85
C THR A 334 -5.27 -3.54 -18.96
N VAL A 335 -5.68 -4.72 -19.46
CA VAL A 335 -4.77 -5.81 -19.78
C VAL A 335 -4.42 -5.70 -21.25
N GLU A 336 -3.15 -5.43 -21.57
CA GLU A 336 -2.70 -5.26 -22.95
C GLU A 336 -2.42 -6.61 -23.63
N ARG A 337 -1.82 -7.53 -22.88
CA ARG A 337 -1.62 -8.92 -23.31
C ARG A 337 -1.41 -9.85 -22.13
N MET A 338 -1.52 -11.15 -22.39
CA MET A 338 -1.19 -12.20 -21.44
C MET A 338 -0.34 -13.26 -22.14
N ASP A 339 0.79 -13.60 -21.54
CA ASP A 339 1.70 -14.66 -21.99
C ASP A 339 1.79 -15.75 -20.92
N PHE A 340 2.39 -16.89 -21.25
CA PHE A 340 2.72 -17.96 -20.29
C PHE A 340 4.20 -18.32 -20.42
N ASP A 341 4.93 -18.26 -19.32
CA ASP A 341 6.32 -18.70 -19.22
C ASP A 341 6.34 -20.19 -18.89
N GLU A 342 6.69 -21.02 -19.89
CA GLU A 342 6.75 -22.48 -19.74
C GLU A 342 7.88 -22.94 -18.81
N ILE A 343 8.95 -22.15 -18.66
CA ILE A 343 10.09 -22.51 -17.81
C ILE A 343 9.73 -22.27 -16.35
N LYS A 344 9.18 -21.09 -16.06
CA LYS A 344 8.76 -20.71 -14.70
C LYS A 344 7.36 -21.22 -14.34
N GLN A 345 6.62 -21.81 -15.28
CA GLN A 345 5.23 -22.24 -15.13
C GLN A 345 4.33 -21.11 -14.60
N GLN A 346 4.47 -19.92 -15.19
CA GLN A 346 3.91 -18.67 -14.68
C GLN A 346 3.16 -17.88 -15.76
N HIS A 347 2.00 -17.32 -15.43
CA HIS A 347 1.33 -16.36 -16.32
C HIS A 347 1.96 -14.97 -16.22
N LEU A 348 2.26 -14.36 -17.37
CA LEU A 348 2.73 -12.99 -17.45
C LEU A 348 1.55 -12.10 -17.88
N ILE A 349 1.11 -11.19 -17.00
CA ILE A 349 -0.05 -10.33 -17.26
C ILE A 349 0.45 -8.89 -17.42
N TYR A 350 0.33 -8.35 -18.63
CA TYR A 350 0.82 -7.01 -18.96
C TYR A 350 -0.31 -6.01 -18.77
N LEU A 351 -0.13 -5.10 -17.80
CA LEU A 351 -1.11 -4.09 -17.44
C LEU A 351 -0.64 -2.71 -17.86
N LYS A 352 -1.56 -1.89 -18.35
CA LYS A 352 -1.35 -0.45 -18.53
C LYS A 352 -2.15 0.32 -17.48
N LEU A 353 -1.45 1.02 -16.59
CA LEU A 353 -2.04 1.74 -15.46
C LEU A 353 -2.32 3.20 -15.82
N ARG A 354 -3.57 3.62 -15.57
CA ARG A 354 -4.06 4.99 -15.82
C ARG A 354 -5.09 5.41 -14.79
N GLN A 355 -4.99 6.65 -14.33
CA GLN A 355 -6.01 7.31 -13.53
C GLN A 355 -7.14 7.75 -14.47
N ARG A 356 -8.37 7.32 -14.17
CA ARG A 356 -9.55 7.68 -14.97
C ARG A 356 -10.39 8.75 -14.26
N PHE A 357 -11.03 9.59 -15.08
CA PHE A 357 -11.97 10.62 -14.66
C PHE A 357 -13.38 10.17 -15.02
N ASN A 358 -14.32 10.24 -14.07
CA ASN A 358 -15.73 9.98 -14.39
C ASN A 358 -16.25 11.12 -15.30
N LYS A 359 -17.01 10.76 -16.35
CA LYS A 359 -17.64 11.71 -17.29
C LYS A 359 -18.47 12.79 -16.58
N SER A 360 -19.12 12.46 -15.47
CA SER A 360 -19.92 13.40 -14.68
C SER A 360 -19.09 14.40 -13.85
N SER A 361 -17.85 14.08 -13.51
CA SER A 361 -16.93 15.01 -12.81
C SER A 361 -16.19 15.97 -13.75
N LEU A 362 -16.31 15.78 -15.08
CA LEU A 362 -15.59 16.58 -16.08
C LEU A 362 -16.21 17.96 -16.34
N HIS A 363 -17.48 18.18 -15.97
CA HIS A 363 -18.12 19.50 -16.03
C HIS A 363 -17.84 20.39 -14.80
N GLU A 364 -17.34 19.82 -13.69
CA GLU A 364 -17.10 20.56 -12.44
C GLU A 364 -15.65 21.00 -12.23
N ILE A 365 -14.73 20.66 -13.16
CA ILE A 365 -13.35 21.13 -13.07
C ILE A 365 -13.30 22.57 -13.59
N SER A 366 -13.65 23.52 -12.72
CA SER A 366 -13.45 24.94 -12.99
C SER A 366 -11.97 25.23 -13.28
N THR A 367 -11.73 26.29 -14.04
CA THR A 367 -10.40 26.75 -14.48
C THR A 367 -9.39 26.89 -13.32
N ASN A 368 -9.88 27.15 -12.11
CA ASN A 368 -9.07 27.24 -10.89
C ASN A 368 -8.57 25.88 -10.37
N GLN A 369 -9.28 24.76 -10.59
CA GLN A 369 -8.77 23.43 -10.21
C GLN A 369 -7.66 22.94 -11.17
N GLN A 370 -7.63 23.43 -12.40
CA GLN A 370 -6.59 23.11 -13.41
C GLN A 370 -5.28 23.86 -13.15
N GLN A 371 -5.33 25.06 -12.55
CA GLN A 371 -4.14 25.78 -12.10
C GLN A 371 -3.51 25.18 -10.83
N ILE A 372 -4.30 24.45 -10.02
CA ILE A 372 -3.86 23.88 -8.75
C ILE A 372 -3.19 22.50 -8.90
N LEU A 373 -3.35 21.84 -10.06
CA LEU A 373 -2.85 20.49 -10.34
C LEU A 373 -1.57 20.44 -11.16
N PHE A 374 -1.19 21.57 -11.77
CA PHE A 374 -0.11 21.63 -12.75
C PHE A 374 0.73 22.88 -12.46
N ASP A 375 1.85 22.68 -11.79
CA ASP A 375 2.82 23.74 -11.49
C ASP A 375 3.51 24.27 -12.76
N SER A 376 3.34 23.62 -13.91
CA SER A 376 3.89 24.05 -15.20
C SER A 376 2.90 23.89 -16.37
N ASP A 377 3.05 24.74 -17.39
CA ASP A 377 2.31 24.62 -18.65
C ASP A 377 2.55 23.27 -19.36
N THR A 378 3.70 22.63 -19.12
CA THR A 378 4.03 21.31 -19.63
C THR A 378 3.13 20.22 -19.04
N ASP A 379 2.83 20.29 -17.74
CA ASP A 379 1.94 19.31 -17.10
C ASP A 379 0.47 19.53 -17.54
N ARG A 380 0.07 20.79 -17.75
CA ARG A 380 -1.22 21.11 -18.40
C ARG A 380 -1.28 20.52 -19.80
N GLN A 381 -0.22 20.69 -20.60
CA GLN A 381 -0.16 20.13 -21.95
C GLN A 381 -0.17 18.60 -21.95
N ALA A 382 0.55 17.94 -21.03
CA ALA A 382 0.51 16.48 -20.87
C ALA A 382 -0.88 16.00 -20.46
N PHE A 383 -1.56 16.71 -19.56
CA PHE A 383 -2.96 16.47 -19.20
C PHE A 383 -3.90 16.67 -20.39
N TYR A 384 -3.76 17.75 -21.17
CA TYR A 384 -4.57 17.98 -22.36
C TYR A 384 -4.25 16.98 -23.48
N ALA A 385 -3.01 16.49 -23.60
CA ALA A 385 -2.63 15.44 -24.53
C ALA A 385 -3.23 14.08 -24.13
N ALA A 386 -3.17 13.72 -22.84
CA ALA A 386 -3.85 12.54 -22.31
C ALA A 386 -5.37 12.64 -22.51
N ARG A 387 -5.95 13.82 -22.28
CA ARG A 387 -7.37 14.13 -22.54
C ARG A 387 -7.71 13.98 -24.02
N ARG A 388 -6.93 14.54 -24.94
CA ARG A 388 -7.13 14.39 -26.40
C ARG A 388 -7.03 12.94 -26.84
N THR A 389 -6.12 12.16 -26.27
CA THR A 389 -6.00 10.72 -26.57
C THR A 389 -7.24 9.95 -26.09
N SER A 390 -7.79 10.30 -24.92
CA SER A 390 -9.02 9.68 -24.39
C SER A 390 -10.29 10.06 -25.16
N VAL A 391 -10.36 11.29 -25.68
CA VAL A 391 -11.48 11.78 -26.50
C VAL A 391 -11.35 11.26 -27.94
N ALA A 392 -10.15 11.23 -28.52
CA ALA A 392 -9.92 10.68 -29.86
C ALA A 392 -10.23 9.17 -29.91
N ALA A 393 -9.84 8.41 -28.89
CA ALA A 393 -10.25 7.01 -28.77
C ALA A 393 -11.78 6.83 -28.68
N ALA A 394 -12.50 7.79 -28.09
CA ALA A 394 -13.95 7.77 -28.02
C ALA A 394 -14.65 8.32 -29.29
N THR A 395 -13.96 9.13 -30.10
CA THR A 395 -14.52 9.77 -31.31
C THR A 395 -14.32 8.92 -32.56
N ILE A 396 -13.25 8.11 -32.60
CA ILE A 396 -13.04 7.11 -33.66
C ILE A 396 -14.10 5.98 -33.56
N ASP A 397 -14.65 5.74 -32.37
CA ASP A 397 -15.63 4.68 -32.08
C ASP A 397 -17.10 5.09 -32.29
N THR A 398 -17.38 6.35 -32.63
CA THR A 398 -18.75 6.81 -32.96
C THR A 398 -18.90 7.13 -34.45
N GLY A 399 -18.06 6.53 -35.30
CA GLY A 399 -18.09 6.65 -36.76
C GLY A 399 -19.29 5.98 -37.43
N HIS A 400 -20.51 6.22 -36.94
CA HIS A 400 -21.75 6.17 -37.70
C HIS A 400 -22.87 6.80 -36.86
N LEU A 401 -23.06 8.11 -36.98
CA LEU A 401 -24.38 8.74 -37.03
C LEU A 401 -24.25 10.22 -37.40
N ASP A 402 -24.70 10.46 -38.62
CA ASP A 402 -25.33 11.63 -39.20
C ASP A 402 -24.84 13.05 -38.91
N ARG A 403 -24.55 13.73 -40.02
CA ARG A 403 -24.37 15.17 -40.12
C ARG A 403 -25.71 15.83 -39.86
N SER A 404 -25.83 16.65 -38.82
CA SER A 404 -26.47 17.96 -38.93
C SER A 404 -26.51 18.70 -37.58
N ILE A 405 -26.53 20.02 -37.71
CA ILE A 405 -27.04 21.02 -36.75
C ILE A 405 -25.98 21.85 -35.99
N TYR A 406 -25.68 22.97 -36.67
CA TYR A 406 -25.47 24.35 -36.21
C TYR A 406 -24.34 24.71 -35.25
N VAL A 407 -23.32 25.32 -35.88
CA VAL A 407 -22.55 26.45 -35.36
C VAL A 407 -23.50 27.63 -35.08
N ARG A 408 -23.48 28.17 -33.86
CA ARG A 408 -23.77 29.59 -33.61
C ARG A 408 -22.81 30.12 -32.55
N ASP A 409 -22.10 31.14 -32.98
CA ASP A 409 -21.19 31.97 -32.21
C ASP A 409 -21.91 32.79 -31.11
N TYR A 410 -21.15 33.04 -30.06
CA TYR A 410 -21.12 34.17 -29.13
C TYR A 410 -22.32 35.14 -29.06
N ASN A 411 -22.81 35.36 -27.82
CA ASN A 411 -22.70 36.68 -27.19
C ASN A 411 -22.81 36.55 -25.66
N ILE A 412 -21.81 37.14 -24.99
CA ILE A 412 -21.81 37.49 -23.56
C ILE A 412 -22.28 38.94 -23.53
N ASP A 413 -23.33 39.24 -22.77
CA ASP A 413 -23.49 40.51 -22.06
C ASP A 413 -24.49 40.32 -20.90
N GLU A 414 -24.11 40.91 -19.77
CA GLU A 414 -24.73 41.04 -18.42
C GLU A 414 -24.72 39.84 -17.46
#